data_AF-A0A9D4CTQ0-F1
#
_entry.id   AF-A0A9D4CTQ0-F1
#
_cell.length_a   1.000
_cell.length_b   1.000
_cell.length_c   1.000
_cell.angle_alpha   90.00
_cell.angle_beta   90.00
_cell.angle_gamma   90.00
#
_symmetry.space_group_name_H-M   'P 1'
#
loop_
_entity.id
_entity.type
_entity.pdbx_description
1 polymer ?
#
loop_
_entity_poly.entity_id
_entity_poly.type
_entity_poly.pdbx_seq_one_letter_code
_entity_poly.pdbx_strand_id
1 'polypeptide(L)'
;MTALRYVKAVRTRYINSLEKEINSAKDILNQDLKSVDIIKTKNEVNTCVQMLKKYSDTVEIQCEKYISALGENEDDEKEIDKVMDEDMSLCDRATRFVSLLEQLSTHIVSQLADKKDTEEKVLHQKSSKGS
;
A
#
# COMPACT_ATOMS: atom_id res chain seq x y z
N MET A 1 -2.84 -20.06 -28.09
CA MET A 1 -1.91 -18.90 -28.05
C MET A 1 -2.53 -17.56 -27.63
N THR A 2 -3.74 -17.17 -28.08
CA THR A 2 -4.34 -15.86 -27.74
C THR A 2 -4.69 -15.68 -26.26
N ALA A 3 -5.17 -16.74 -25.59
CA ALA A 3 -5.53 -16.70 -24.17
C ALA A 3 -4.33 -16.45 -23.24
N LEU A 4 -3.21 -17.17 -23.45
CA LEU A 4 -1.98 -16.99 -22.66
C LEU A 4 -1.43 -15.57 -22.75
N ARG A 5 -1.37 -15.00 -23.97
CA ARG A 5 -0.94 -13.61 -24.17
C ARG A 5 -1.84 -12.61 -23.47
N TYR A 6 -3.15 -12.84 -23.48
CA TYR A 6 -4.10 -12.00 -22.78
C TYR A 6 -3.89 -12.05 -21.26
N VAL A 7 -3.77 -13.25 -20.67
CA VAL A 7 -3.52 -13.42 -19.23
C VAL A 7 -2.20 -12.76 -18.82
N LYS A 8 -1.13 -12.93 -19.61
CA LYS A 8 0.15 -12.24 -19.39
C LYS A 8 -0.01 -10.72 -19.35
N ALA A 9 -0.72 -10.15 -20.32
CA ALA A 9 -0.92 -8.70 -20.39
C ALA A 9 -1.74 -8.16 -19.20
N VAL A 10 -2.73 -8.93 -18.74
CA VAL A 10 -3.52 -8.58 -17.54
C VAL A 10 -2.65 -8.63 -16.28
N ARG A 11 -1.84 -9.69 -16.10
CA ARG A 11 -0.85 -9.79 -15.01
C ARG A 11 0.07 -8.57 -14.99
N THR A 12 0.74 -8.27 -16.11
CA THR A 12 1.66 -7.12 -16.21
C THR A 12 1.00 -5.80 -15.84
N ARG A 13 -0.28 -5.60 -16.19
CA ARG A 13 -1.01 -4.39 -15.81
C ARG A 13 -1.12 -4.25 -14.30
N TYR A 14 -1.45 -5.33 -13.59
CA TYR A 14 -1.61 -5.28 -12.14
C TYR A 14 -0.29 -5.19 -11.39
N ILE A 15 0.78 -5.81 -11.91
CA ILE A 15 2.16 -5.58 -11.43
C ILE A 15 2.49 -4.10 -11.49
N ASN A 16 2.31 -3.47 -12.65
CA ASN A 16 2.60 -2.04 -12.82
C ASN A 16 1.77 -1.15 -11.88
N SER A 17 0.51 -1.53 -11.60
CA SER A 17 -0.32 -0.82 -10.62
C SER A 17 0.22 -0.99 -9.20
N LEU A 18 0.60 -2.21 -8.80
CA LEU A 18 1.16 -2.49 -7.48
C LEU A 18 2.49 -1.75 -7.26
N GLU A 19 3.37 -1.73 -8.27
CA GLU A 19 4.62 -0.97 -8.22
C GLU A 19 4.40 0.53 -8.06
N LYS A 20 3.38 1.09 -8.73
CA LYS A 20 3.01 2.50 -8.56
C LYS A 20 2.59 2.77 -7.12
N GLU A 21 1.73 1.93 -6.53
CA GLU A 21 1.32 2.10 -5.14
C GLU A 21 2.48 1.90 -4.15
N ILE A 22 3.41 0.99 -4.42
CA ILE A 22 4.65 0.85 -3.63
C ILE A 22 5.48 2.13 -3.67
N ASN A 23 5.57 2.79 -4.84
CA ASN A 23 6.27 4.06 -4.94
C ASN A 23 5.52 5.18 -4.22
N SER A 24 4.19 5.26 -4.33
CA SER A 24 3.35 6.15 -3.53
C SER A 24 3.59 5.95 -2.02
N ALA A 25 3.69 4.70 -1.57
CA ALA A 25 3.95 4.37 -0.17
C ALA A 25 5.32 4.88 0.31
N LYS A 26 6.37 4.73 -0.52
CA LYS A 26 7.69 5.30 -0.23
C LYS A 26 7.63 6.81 -0.12
N ASP A 27 6.94 7.46 -1.07
CA ASP A 27 6.82 8.92 -1.09
C ASP A 27 6.12 9.42 0.18
N ILE A 28 5.01 8.78 0.59
CA ILE A 28 4.31 9.09 1.83
C ILE A 28 5.22 8.90 3.06
N LEU A 29 5.93 7.78 3.15
CA LEU A 29 6.80 7.46 4.30
C LEU A 29 8.01 8.40 4.41
N ASN A 30 8.41 9.04 3.30
CA ASN A 30 9.50 10.02 3.27
C ASN A 30 9.02 11.46 3.54
N GLN A 31 7.73 11.72 3.72
CA GLN A 31 7.22 13.06 4.03
C GLN A 31 7.55 13.47 5.47
N ASP A 32 7.93 14.74 5.66
CA ASP A 32 8.07 15.32 7.00
C ASP A 32 6.70 15.72 7.57
N LEU A 33 6.20 14.89 8.49
CA LEU A 33 4.91 15.05 9.16
C LEU A 33 4.74 16.38 9.91
N LYS A 34 5.83 17.10 10.23
CA LYS A 34 5.76 18.38 10.94
C LYS A 34 5.20 19.51 10.08
N SER A 35 5.26 19.37 8.75
CA SER A 35 4.99 20.44 7.78
C SER A 35 3.77 20.20 6.89
N VAL A 36 3.17 19.01 6.99
CA VAL A 36 2.07 18.57 6.11
C VAL A 36 0.72 18.65 6.80
N ASP A 37 -0.33 18.71 5.98
CA ASP A 37 -1.71 18.57 6.44
C ASP A 37 -1.94 17.12 6.89
N ILE A 38 -1.94 16.92 8.21
CA ILE A 38 -2.05 15.62 8.88
C ILE A 38 -3.33 14.87 8.47
N ILE A 39 -4.46 15.58 8.26
CA ILE A 39 -5.73 14.93 7.87
C ILE A 39 -5.63 14.43 6.43
N LYS A 40 -5.07 15.26 5.54
CA LYS A 40 -4.83 14.88 4.15
C LYS A 40 -3.88 13.67 4.08
N THR A 41 -2.75 13.71 4.78
CA THR A 41 -1.80 12.60 4.82
C THR A 41 -2.44 11.32 5.37
N LYS A 42 -3.30 11.40 6.40
CA LYS A 42 -4.04 10.24 6.90
C LYS A 42 -4.91 9.60 5.81
N ASN A 43 -5.63 10.42 5.04
CA ASN A 43 -6.47 9.93 3.95
C ASN A 43 -5.62 9.28 2.83
N GLU A 44 -4.51 9.90 2.47
CA GLU A 44 -3.55 9.36 1.50
C GLU A 44 -2.98 8.00 1.96
N VAL A 45 -2.58 7.89 3.22
CA VAL A 45 -2.15 6.64 3.85
C VAL A 45 -3.23 5.56 3.72
N ASN A 46 -4.46 5.87 4.11
CA ASN A 46 -5.56 4.90 4.08
C ASN A 46 -5.86 4.43 2.64
N THR A 47 -5.89 5.34 1.67
CA THR A 47 -6.09 5.00 0.26
C THR A 47 -4.95 4.14 -0.25
N CYS A 48 -3.70 4.49 0.05
CA CYS A 48 -2.53 3.72 -0.39
C CYS A 48 -2.54 2.30 0.20
N VAL A 49 -2.84 2.14 1.49
CA VAL A 49 -2.98 0.83 2.14
C VAL A 49 -4.05 -0.03 1.45
N GLN A 50 -5.23 0.54 1.17
CA GLN A 50 -6.30 -0.18 0.48
C GLN A 50 -5.88 -0.64 -0.93
N MET A 51 -5.19 0.24 -1.67
CA MET A 51 -4.77 -0.05 -3.04
C MET A 51 -3.62 -1.06 -3.08
N LEU A 52 -2.65 -0.99 -2.15
CA LEU A 52 -1.60 -1.99 -1.99
C LEU A 52 -2.18 -3.38 -1.75
N LYS A 53 -3.11 -3.53 -0.78
CA LYS A 53 -3.78 -4.80 -0.49
C LYS A 53 -4.51 -5.33 -1.73
N LYS A 54 -5.36 -4.48 -2.32
CA LYS A 54 -6.16 -4.85 -3.51
C LYS A 54 -5.29 -5.33 -4.67
N TYR A 55 -4.23 -4.59 -5.00
CA TYR A 55 -3.38 -4.96 -6.13
C TYR A 55 -2.47 -6.14 -5.81
N SER A 56 -2.02 -6.32 -4.56
CA SER A 56 -1.32 -7.53 -4.10
C SER A 56 -2.19 -8.77 -4.32
N ASP A 57 -3.40 -8.78 -3.77
CA ASP A 57 -4.36 -9.89 -3.94
C ASP A 57 -4.65 -10.16 -5.43
N THR A 58 -4.76 -9.10 -6.23
CA THR A 58 -5.03 -9.24 -7.65
C THR A 58 -3.82 -9.81 -8.42
N VAL A 59 -2.59 -9.43 -8.06
CA VAL A 59 -1.37 -9.98 -8.66
C VAL A 59 -1.28 -11.47 -8.38
N GLU A 60 -1.52 -11.91 -7.13
CA GLU A 60 -1.55 -13.34 -6.76
C GLU A 60 -2.55 -14.12 -7.62
N ILE A 61 -3.79 -13.61 -7.75
CA ILE A 61 -4.82 -14.24 -8.59
C ILE A 61 -4.41 -14.31 -10.07
N GLN A 62 -3.74 -13.28 -10.61
CA GLN A 62 -3.28 -13.31 -12.00
C GLN A 62 -2.05 -14.20 -12.20
N CYS A 63 -1.21 -14.33 -11.19
CA CYS A 63 -0.08 -15.25 -11.17
C CYS A 63 -0.59 -16.69 -11.31
N GLU A 64 -1.54 -17.10 -10.46
CA GLU A 64 -2.18 -18.43 -10.52
C GLU A 64 -2.80 -18.70 -11.90
N LYS A 65 -3.51 -17.71 -12.46
CA LYS A 65 -4.13 -17.84 -13.79
C LYS A 65 -3.10 -17.94 -14.91
N TYR A 66 -1.97 -17.23 -14.80
CA TYR A 66 -0.91 -17.31 -15.79
C TYR A 66 -0.22 -18.67 -15.74
N ILE A 67 0.13 -19.14 -14.54
CA ILE A 67 0.71 -20.46 -14.31
C ILE A 67 -0.22 -21.56 -14.84
N SER A 68 -1.51 -21.50 -14.50
CA SER A 68 -2.50 -22.48 -14.99
C SER A 68 -2.68 -22.46 -16.52
N ALA A 69 -2.28 -21.38 -17.19
CA ALA A 69 -2.34 -21.24 -18.64
C ALA A 69 -1.02 -21.62 -19.34
N LEU A 70 0.08 -21.75 -18.58
CA LEU A 70 1.33 -22.33 -19.06
C LEU A 70 1.13 -23.85 -19.21
N GLY A 71 1.84 -24.45 -20.16
CA GLY A 71 1.81 -25.90 -20.37
C GLY A 71 2.74 -26.64 -19.40
N GLU A 72 3.06 -27.89 -19.73
CA GLU A 72 3.88 -28.79 -18.90
C GLU A 72 5.24 -29.12 -19.55
N ASN A 73 5.82 -28.19 -20.32
CA ASN A 73 7.17 -28.38 -20.88
C ASN A 73 8.25 -27.71 -20.01
N GLU A 74 9.51 -28.10 -20.20
CA GLU A 74 10.64 -27.61 -19.39
C GLU A 74 10.84 -26.07 -19.49
N ASP A 75 10.46 -25.46 -20.62
CA ASP A 75 10.51 -24.01 -20.78
C ASP A 75 9.41 -23.30 -19.99
N ASP A 76 8.22 -23.92 -19.89
CA ASP A 76 7.10 -23.46 -19.07
C ASP A 76 7.45 -23.57 -17.58
N GLU A 77 8.09 -24.64 -17.13
CA GLU A 77 8.54 -24.80 -15.72
C GLU A 77 9.48 -23.67 -15.29
N LYS A 78 10.46 -23.30 -16.12
CA LYS A 78 11.37 -22.18 -15.82
C LYS A 78 10.65 -20.83 -15.77
N GLU A 79 9.66 -20.61 -16.63
CA GLU A 79 8.85 -19.39 -16.59
C GLU A 79 7.92 -19.37 -15.37
N ILE A 80 7.38 -20.51 -14.93
CA ILE A 80 6.57 -20.63 -13.72
C ILE A 80 7.39 -20.19 -12.50
N ASP A 81 8.56 -20.80 -12.28
CA ASP A 81 9.42 -20.48 -11.14
C ASP A 81 9.76 -18.99 -11.11
N LYS A 82 10.16 -18.44 -12.26
CA LYS A 82 10.48 -17.02 -12.39
C LYS A 82 9.28 -16.12 -12.05
N VAL A 83 8.10 -16.44 -12.57
CA VAL A 83 6.89 -15.63 -12.34
C VAL A 83 6.46 -15.69 -10.88
N MET A 84 6.53 -16.87 -10.26
CA MET A 84 6.25 -17.04 -8.84
C MET A 84 7.21 -16.19 -8.00
N ASP A 85 8.51 -16.30 -8.24
CA ASP A 85 9.52 -15.54 -7.49
C ASP A 85 9.33 -14.02 -7.65
N GLU A 86 9.12 -13.53 -8.88
CA GLU A 86 8.91 -12.11 -9.16
C GLU A 86 7.64 -11.56 -8.47
N ASP A 87 6.50 -12.25 -8.63
CA ASP A 87 5.22 -11.78 -8.10
C ASP A 87 5.17 -11.88 -6.58
N MET A 88 5.62 -12.98 -6.00
CA MET A 88 5.66 -13.15 -4.54
C MET A 88 6.59 -12.13 -3.89
N SER A 89 7.76 -11.87 -4.49
CA SER A 89 8.67 -10.82 -3.98
C SER A 89 8.00 -9.43 -4.00
N LEU A 90 7.20 -9.13 -5.02
CA LEU A 90 6.47 -7.88 -5.10
C LEU A 90 5.35 -7.78 -4.06
N CYS A 91 4.58 -8.86 -3.85
CA CYS A 91 3.54 -8.95 -2.82
C CYS A 91 4.12 -8.84 -1.40
N ASP A 92 5.26 -9.48 -1.14
CA ASP A 92 5.99 -9.35 0.14
C ASP A 92 6.40 -7.91 0.41
N ARG A 93 6.92 -7.22 -0.62
CA ARG A 93 7.26 -5.81 -0.50
C ARG A 93 6.04 -4.95 -0.22
N ALA A 94 4.92 -5.20 -0.92
CA ALA A 94 3.67 -4.49 -0.68
C ALA A 94 3.18 -4.69 0.77
N THR A 95 3.24 -5.91 1.29
CA THR A 95 2.87 -6.26 2.67
C THR A 95 3.71 -5.49 3.68
N ARG A 96 5.03 -5.39 3.47
CA ARG A 96 5.91 -4.57 4.34
C ARG A 96 5.49 -3.10 4.34
N PHE A 97 5.19 -2.53 3.17
CA PHE A 97 4.73 -1.14 3.08
C PHE A 97 3.37 -0.94 3.74
N VAL A 98 2.44 -1.88 3.61
CA VAL A 98 1.16 -1.86 4.35
C VAL A 98 1.41 -1.75 5.85
N SER A 99 2.27 -2.61 6.42
CA SER A 99 2.56 -2.55 7.86
C SER A 99 3.17 -1.22 8.29
N LEU A 100 4.11 -0.67 7.51
CA LEU A 100 4.73 0.63 7.80
C LEU A 100 3.72 1.78 7.73
N LEU A 101 2.84 1.77 6.71
CA LEU A 101 1.80 2.78 6.54
C LEU A 101 0.73 2.69 7.64
N GLU A 102 0.37 1.49 8.08
CA GLU A 102 -0.56 1.30 9.21
C GLU A 102 0.04 1.84 10.51
N GLN A 103 1.33 1.60 10.78
CA GLN A 103 2.05 2.21 11.91
C GLN A 103 2.06 3.74 11.82
N LEU A 104 2.32 4.29 10.63
CA LEU A 104 2.25 5.72 10.38
C LEU A 104 0.84 6.28 10.64
N SER A 105 -0.19 5.58 10.20
CA SER A 105 -1.60 5.95 10.45
C SER A 105 -1.90 6.02 11.94
N THR A 106 -1.45 5.03 12.73
CA THR A 106 -1.55 5.05 14.19
C THR A 106 -0.84 6.26 14.79
N HIS A 107 0.37 6.55 14.34
CA HIS A 107 1.13 7.71 14.83
C HIS A 107 0.42 9.04 14.53
N ILE A 108 -0.12 9.20 13.32
CA ILE A 108 -0.93 10.36 12.93
C ILE A 108 -2.14 10.53 13.85
N VAL A 109 -2.85 9.45 14.15
CA VAL A 109 -4.02 9.48 15.05
C VAL A 109 -3.63 9.95 16.46
N SER A 110 -2.51 9.47 16.99
CA SER A 110 -2.01 9.92 18.30
C SER A 110 -1.69 11.42 18.32
N GLN A 111 -1.01 11.94 17.29
CA GLN A 111 -0.72 13.37 17.21
C GLN A 111 -1.98 14.25 17.15
N LEU A 112 -3.04 13.78 16.48
CA LEU A 112 -4.31 14.49 16.41
C LEU A 112 -5.01 14.52 17.78
N ALA A 113 -4.94 13.43 18.55
CA ALA A 113 -5.48 13.39 19.91
C ALA A 113 -4.75 14.36 20.84
N ASP A 114 -3.41 14.35 20.83
CA ASP A 114 -2.58 15.23 21.66
C ASP A 114 -2.85 16.73 21.38
N LYS A 115 -3.04 17.10 20.10
CA LYS A 115 -3.38 18.47 19.72
C LYS A 115 -4.75 18.88 20.28
N LYS A 116 -5.76 18.01 20.16
CA LYS A 116 -7.11 18.28 20.66
C LYS A 116 -7.11 18.48 22.18
N ASP A 117 -6.43 17.61 22.92
CA ASP A 117 -6.31 17.71 24.38
C ASP A 117 -5.60 19.00 24.82
N THR A 118 -4.62 19.45 24.03
CA THR A 118 -3.91 20.71 24.29
C THR A 118 -4.82 21.92 24.05
N GLU A 119 -5.59 21.93 22.97
CA GLU A 119 -6.54 23.00 22.65
C GLU A 119 -7.65 23.12 23.71
N GLU A 120 -8.21 22.01 24.18
CA GLU A 120 -9.23 22.00 25.24
C GLU A 120 -8.69 22.56 26.57
N LYS A 121 -7.45 22.21 26.96
CA LYS A 121 -6.79 22.76 28.17
C LYS A 121 -6.55 24.27 28.07
N VAL A 122 -6.13 24.76 26.91
CA VAL A 122 -5.92 26.20 26.68
C VAL A 122 -7.25 26.97 26.73
N LEU A 123 -8.33 26.40 26.19
CA LEU A 123 -9.66 27.00 26.24
C LEU A 123 -10.15 27.15 27.69
N HIS A 124 -10.03 26.09 28.50
CA HIS A 124 -10.47 26.11 29.90
C HIS A 124 -9.68 27.11 30.77
N GLN A 125 -8.37 27.27 30.57
CA GLN A 125 -7.57 28.25 31.32
C GLN A 125 -7.93 29.71 31.02
N LYS A 126 -8.38 30.02 29.79
CA LYS A 126 -8.82 31.38 29.43
C LYS A 126 -10.17 31.71 30.06
N SER A 127 -11.07 30.74 30.18
CA SER A 127 -12.37 30.91 30.82
C SER A 127 -12.29 31.13 32.33
N SER A 128 -11.25 30.63 33.00
CA SER A 128 -11.07 30.75 34.46
C SER A 128 -10.42 32.05 34.95
N LYS A 129 -9.87 32.88 34.04
CA LYS A 129 -9.19 34.15 34.40
C LYS A 129 -10.05 35.40 34.12
N GLY A 130 -11.30 35.22 33.69
CA GLY A 130 -12.21 36.31 33.30
C GLY A 130 -13.43 36.52 34.20
N SER A 131 -13.39 36.05 35.45
CA SER A 131 -14.46 36.27 36.44
C SER A 131 -13.92 36.91 37.72
#